data_AF-A0A7W8C250-F1
#
_entry.id   AF-A0A7W8C250-F1
#
_cell.length_a   1.000
_cell.length_b   1.000
_cell.length_c   1.000
_cell.angle_alpha   90.00
_cell.angle_beta   90.00
_cell.angle_gamma   90.00
#
_symmetry.space_group_name_H-M   'P 1'
#
loop_
_entity.id
_entity.type
_entity.pdbx_description
1 polymer ?
#
loop_
_entity_poly.entity_id
_entity_poly.type
_entity_poly.pdbx_seq_one_letter_code
_entity_poly.pdbx_strand_id
1 'polypeptide(L)'
;MRRDKRIDWTNQYCRASGALRIAQTPEFRCDLTSLLHRHSHEADAETPVVNVSASGACVWMPEEPDIKSLSGEPDILFYMVPAASPSMDQPYVFLGKKMGFFRSELPNVLAVRMHFIYELNWEKDPSRLSWTEISGCGSSRLREYLGQYDHDASEDMWFDI
;
A
#
# COMPACT_ATOMS: atom_id res chain seq x y z
N MET A 1 11.00 17.38 10.27
CA MET A 1 10.72 16.27 9.32
C MET A 1 9.67 16.74 8.35
N ARG A 2 9.97 16.77 7.04
CA ARG A 2 8.99 17.10 5.99
C ARG A 2 7.98 15.95 5.95
N ARG A 3 6.68 16.24 6.10
CA ARG A 3 5.64 15.21 5.95
C ARG A 3 5.68 14.72 4.51
N ASP A 4 5.71 13.40 4.30
CA ASP A 4 5.60 12.85 2.95
C ASP A 4 4.29 13.33 2.32
N LYS A 5 4.36 13.80 1.07
CA LYS A 5 3.17 14.21 0.31
C LYS A 5 2.27 12.99 0.14
N ARG A 6 0.96 13.20 0.33
CA ARG A 6 -0.06 12.20 0.02
C ARG A 6 -0.63 12.50 -1.36
N ILE A 7 -0.82 11.46 -2.13
CA ILE A 7 -1.41 11.52 -3.47
C ILE A 7 -2.68 10.68 -3.42
N ASP A 8 -3.78 11.29 -3.86
CA ASP A 8 -5.04 10.58 -4.06
C ASP A 8 -4.86 9.58 -5.20
N TRP A 9 -5.34 8.36 -4.98
CA TRP A 9 -4.97 7.26 -5.85
C TRP A 9 -5.86 7.16 -7.07
N THR A 10 -5.26 6.76 -8.20
CA THR A 10 -5.98 6.48 -9.44
C THR A 10 -5.51 5.14 -10.02
N ASN A 11 -6.43 4.42 -10.69
CA ASN A 11 -6.15 3.09 -11.26
C ASN A 11 -4.99 3.08 -12.28
N GLN A 12 -4.64 4.24 -12.86
CA GLN A 12 -3.53 4.36 -13.80
C GLN A 12 -2.15 4.28 -13.15
N TYR A 13 -2.04 4.44 -11.82
CA TYR A 13 -0.74 4.39 -11.14
C TYR A 13 -0.25 2.94 -11.00
N CYS A 14 -1.13 1.99 -10.64
CA CYS A 14 -0.74 0.58 -10.50
C CYS A 14 -1.59 -0.35 -11.38
N ARG A 15 -0.97 -1.39 -11.94
CA ARG A 15 -1.70 -2.46 -12.64
C ARG A 15 -2.35 -3.47 -11.69
N ALA A 16 -1.88 -3.53 -10.45
CA ALA A 16 -2.45 -4.36 -9.40
C ALA A 16 -2.08 -3.78 -8.04
N SER A 17 -2.98 -3.90 -7.07
CA SER A 17 -2.72 -3.51 -5.67
C SER A 17 -3.64 -4.29 -4.75
N GLY A 18 -3.27 -4.36 -3.47
CA GLY A 18 -4.07 -5.05 -2.48
C GLY A 18 -3.61 -4.74 -1.06
N ALA A 19 -4.53 -4.92 -0.12
CA ALA A 19 -4.24 -4.83 1.30
C ALA A 19 -4.97 -5.94 2.03
N LEU A 20 -4.25 -6.67 2.86
CA LEU A 20 -4.81 -7.76 3.65
C LEU A 20 -4.18 -7.80 5.03
N ARG A 21 -4.97 -8.25 6.00
CA ARG A 21 -4.44 -8.57 7.31
C ARG A 21 -3.72 -9.90 7.26
N ILE A 22 -2.59 -9.99 7.94
CA ILE A 22 -1.78 -11.20 8.06
C ILE A 22 -1.62 -11.55 9.53
N ALA A 23 -1.68 -12.85 9.85
CA ALA A 23 -1.43 -13.32 11.22
C ALA A 23 0.06 -13.32 11.55
N GLN A 24 0.92 -13.53 10.55
CA GLN A 24 2.36 -13.62 10.69
C GLN A 24 3.04 -13.04 9.45
N THR A 25 4.15 -12.34 9.67
CA THR A 25 5.00 -11.82 8.60
C THR A 25 5.58 -12.98 7.78
N PRO A 26 5.41 -12.99 6.44
CA PRO A 26 6.02 -14.01 5.60
C PRO A 26 7.55 -13.99 5.71
N GLU A 27 8.14 -15.16 5.94
CA GLU A 27 9.59 -15.35 6.00
C GLU A 27 10.20 -15.78 4.66
N PHE A 28 9.43 -16.49 3.82
CA PHE A 28 9.90 -17.06 2.56
C PHE A 28 9.15 -16.48 1.35
N ARG A 29 9.86 -16.40 0.22
CA ARG A 29 9.28 -15.84 -1.02
C ARG A 29 8.10 -16.65 -1.55
N CYS A 30 8.13 -17.97 -1.39
CA CYS A 30 7.02 -18.83 -1.81
C CYS A 30 5.74 -18.48 -1.05
N ASP A 31 5.84 -18.26 0.27
CA ASP A 31 4.68 -17.95 1.11
C ASP A 31 4.06 -16.62 0.71
N LEU A 32 4.89 -15.59 0.52
CA LEU A 32 4.42 -14.28 0.04
C LEU A 32 3.79 -14.42 -1.35
N THR A 33 4.41 -15.16 -2.26
CA THR A 33 3.88 -15.35 -3.62
C THR A 33 2.52 -16.03 -3.59
N SER A 34 2.38 -17.12 -2.81
CA SER A 34 1.11 -17.83 -2.65
C SER A 34 0.04 -16.96 -1.97
N LEU A 35 0.42 -16.14 -0.98
CA LEU A 35 -0.45 -15.19 -0.30
C LEU A 35 -1.00 -14.14 -1.29
N LEU A 36 -0.11 -13.47 -2.03
CA LEU A 36 -0.47 -12.43 -2.99
C LEU A 36 -1.32 -13.00 -4.13
N HIS A 37 -0.96 -14.18 -4.65
CA HIS A 37 -1.73 -14.84 -5.69
C HIS A 37 -3.15 -15.15 -5.23
N ARG A 38 -3.33 -15.78 -4.05
CA ARG A 38 -4.65 -16.07 -3.50
C ARG A 38 -5.50 -14.81 -3.34
N HIS A 39 -4.94 -13.78 -2.71
CA HIS A 39 -5.62 -12.50 -2.53
C HIS A 39 -6.05 -11.87 -3.86
N SER A 40 -5.19 -11.93 -4.90
CA SER A 40 -5.53 -11.36 -6.21
C SER A 40 -6.66 -12.07 -6.96
N HIS A 41 -6.94 -13.34 -6.64
CA HIS A 41 -8.08 -14.08 -7.22
C HIS A 41 -9.38 -13.86 -6.45
N GLU A 42 -9.29 -13.47 -5.18
CA GLU A 42 -10.45 -13.23 -4.32
C GLU A 42 -10.93 -11.77 -4.35
N ALA A 43 -10.03 -10.84 -4.69
CA ALA A 43 -10.36 -9.41 -4.78
C ALA A 43 -11.07 -9.06 -6.09
N ASP A 44 -12.17 -8.29 -5.99
CA ASP A 44 -12.74 -7.60 -7.14
C ASP A 44 -11.70 -6.65 -7.75
N ALA A 45 -11.75 -6.48 -9.07
CA ALA A 45 -10.68 -5.88 -9.88
C ALA A 45 -10.37 -4.38 -9.61
N GLU A 46 -11.03 -3.73 -8.65
CA GLU A 46 -10.79 -2.33 -8.31
C GLU A 46 -9.66 -2.17 -7.28
N THR A 47 -8.85 -1.12 -7.45
CA THR A 47 -7.79 -0.81 -6.46
C THR A 47 -8.43 -0.50 -5.11
N PRO A 48 -8.00 -1.15 -4.01
CA PRO A 48 -8.48 -0.74 -2.70
C PRO A 48 -7.85 0.58 -2.24
N VAL A 49 -7.03 1.24 -3.05
CA VAL A 49 -6.22 2.36 -2.56
C VAL A 49 -6.99 3.68 -2.66
N VAL A 50 -7.11 4.40 -1.54
CA VAL A 50 -7.70 5.75 -1.47
C VAL A 50 -6.63 6.80 -1.69
N ASN A 51 -5.54 6.73 -0.92
CA ASN A 51 -4.36 7.58 -1.07
C ASN A 51 -3.10 6.91 -0.54
N VAL A 52 -1.94 7.35 -1.03
CA VAL A 52 -0.63 6.80 -0.65
C VAL A 52 0.37 7.93 -0.43
N SER A 53 1.30 7.69 0.49
CA SER A 53 2.52 8.46 0.70
C SER A 53 3.67 7.48 0.93
N ALA A 54 4.91 7.97 0.92
CA ALA A 54 6.07 7.15 1.21
C ALA A 54 6.05 6.51 2.62
N SER A 55 5.32 7.09 3.58
CA SER A 55 5.22 6.58 4.95
C SER A 55 3.95 5.78 5.24
N GLY A 56 2.99 5.68 4.33
CA GLY A 56 1.73 4.98 4.61
C GLY A 56 0.65 5.17 3.56
N ALA A 57 -0.44 4.43 3.72
CA ALA A 57 -1.57 4.43 2.81
C ALA A 57 -2.91 4.49 3.56
N CYS A 58 -3.95 4.89 2.83
CA CYS A 58 -5.34 4.67 3.20
C CYS A 58 -5.95 3.73 2.15
N VAL A 59 -6.56 2.64 2.59
CA VAL A 59 -7.10 1.60 1.70
C VAL A 59 -8.47 1.12 2.16
N TRP A 60 -9.32 0.72 1.22
CA TRP A 60 -10.53 -0.03 1.45
C TRP A 60 -10.20 -1.46 1.85
N MET A 61 -10.77 -1.93 2.96
CA MET A 61 -10.68 -3.31 3.41
C MET A 61 -12.06 -3.83 3.82
N PRO A 62 -12.31 -5.15 3.72
CA PRO A 62 -13.51 -5.76 4.27
C PRO A 62 -13.73 -5.40 5.74
N GLU A 63 -14.98 -5.15 6.11
CA GLU A 63 -15.37 -4.82 7.47
C GLU A 63 -15.34 -6.07 8.37
N GLU A 64 -14.16 -6.40 8.89
CA GLU A 64 -13.95 -7.51 9.82
C GLU A 64 -13.81 -7.02 11.28
N PRO A 65 -14.23 -7.81 12.29
CA PRO A 65 -14.09 -7.45 13.70
C PRO A 65 -12.65 -7.08 14.10
N ASP A 66 -11.69 -7.80 13.53
CA ASP A 66 -10.28 -7.62 13.86
C ASP A 66 -9.70 -6.33 13.25
N ILE A 67 -10.19 -5.90 12.08
CA ILE A 67 -9.84 -4.62 11.47
C ILE A 67 -10.33 -3.45 12.33
N LYS A 68 -11.42 -3.61 13.09
CA LYS A 68 -11.92 -2.59 14.02
C LYS A 68 -11.08 -2.51 15.31
N SER A 69 -10.45 -3.61 15.70
CA SER A 69 -9.63 -3.68 16.92
C SER A 69 -8.28 -2.98 16.73
N LEU A 70 -7.78 -2.24 17.74
CA LEU A 70 -6.46 -1.62 17.68
C LEU A 70 -5.38 -2.72 17.80
N SER A 71 -4.61 -2.91 16.74
CA SER A 71 -3.42 -3.76 16.76
C SER A 71 -2.19 -2.91 17.06
N GLY A 72 -1.37 -3.36 18.00
CA GLY A 72 -0.06 -2.76 18.27
C GLY A 72 0.98 -3.10 17.19
N GLU A 73 0.70 -4.13 16.40
CA GLU A 73 1.63 -4.80 15.50
C GLU A 73 1.46 -4.35 14.04
N PRO A 74 2.50 -4.51 13.20
CA PRO A 74 2.42 -4.28 11.76
C PRO A 74 1.78 -5.48 11.04
N ASP A 75 0.47 -5.67 11.28
CA ASP A 75 -0.29 -6.84 10.83
C ASP A 75 -1.06 -6.63 9.50
N ILE A 76 -0.87 -5.49 8.84
CA ILE A 76 -1.44 -5.24 7.50
C ILE A 76 -0.35 -5.33 6.45
N LEU A 77 -0.49 -6.24 5.49
CA LEU A 77 0.34 -6.29 4.31
C LEU A 77 -0.30 -5.46 3.19
N PHE A 78 0.41 -4.44 2.72
CA PHE A 78 0.03 -3.66 1.56
C PHE A 78 0.98 -3.97 0.41
N TYR A 79 0.44 -4.18 -0.79
CA TYR A 79 1.25 -4.34 -1.99
C TYR A 79 0.70 -3.55 -3.17
N MET A 80 1.61 -3.14 -4.05
CA MET A 80 1.26 -2.55 -5.33
C MET A 80 2.28 -2.91 -6.41
N VAL A 81 1.78 -3.08 -7.63
CA VAL A 81 2.57 -3.34 -8.82
C VAL A 81 2.44 -2.12 -9.74
N PRO A 82 3.52 -1.37 -10.01
CA PRO A 82 3.49 -0.17 -10.84
C PRO A 82 2.95 -0.42 -12.25
N ALA A 83 2.33 0.60 -12.86
CA ALA A 83 1.85 0.55 -14.24
C ALA A 83 2.96 0.75 -15.30
N ALA A 84 4.01 1.52 -14.99
CA ALA A 84 5.06 1.88 -15.95
C ALA A 84 6.07 0.73 -16.21
N SER A 85 5.84 -0.03 -17.30
CA SER A 85 6.78 -0.82 -18.13
C SER A 85 7.67 -1.94 -17.50
N PRO A 86 8.00 -3.03 -18.24
CA PRO A 86 8.20 -4.38 -17.68
C PRO A 86 9.63 -4.72 -17.20
N SER A 87 10.54 -3.76 -17.05
CA SER A 87 11.98 -4.03 -16.81
C SER A 87 12.55 -3.55 -15.48
N MET A 88 11.75 -2.95 -14.58
CA MET A 88 12.17 -2.47 -13.25
C MET A 88 11.11 -2.88 -12.22
N ASP A 89 11.05 -4.15 -11.89
CA ASP A 89 11.67 -4.77 -10.70
C ASP A 89 10.82 -4.66 -9.43
N GLN A 90 10.05 -5.74 -9.26
CA GLN A 90 9.41 -6.23 -8.04
C GLN A 90 8.28 -5.36 -7.45
N PRO A 91 7.21 -5.98 -6.94
CA PRO A 91 6.14 -5.24 -6.30
C PRO A 91 6.67 -4.48 -5.09
N TYR A 92 6.08 -3.31 -4.86
CA TYR A 92 6.18 -2.68 -3.55
C TYR A 92 5.38 -3.53 -2.58
N VAL A 93 6.01 -3.93 -1.48
CA VAL A 93 5.36 -4.71 -0.42
C VAL A 93 5.76 -4.11 0.91
N PHE A 94 4.77 -3.80 1.73
CA PHE A 94 4.93 -3.13 3.00
C PHE A 94 4.19 -3.87 4.11
N LEU A 95 4.76 -3.83 5.31
CA LEU A 95 4.05 -4.16 6.54
C LEU A 95 3.69 -2.86 7.24
N GLY A 96 2.39 -2.64 7.38
CA GLY A 96 1.80 -1.46 7.96
C GLY A 96 1.17 -1.75 9.31
N LYS A 97 1.33 -0.81 10.22
CA LYS A 97 0.55 -0.73 11.46
C LYS A 97 -0.71 0.07 11.21
N LYS A 98 -1.86 -0.46 11.63
CA LYS A 98 -3.12 0.29 11.58
C LYS A 98 -3.07 1.52 12.51
N MET A 99 -3.40 2.68 11.95
CA MET A 99 -3.49 3.94 12.68
C MET A 99 -4.93 4.36 12.98
N GLY A 100 -5.90 3.84 12.21
CA GLY A 100 -7.30 4.14 12.39
C GLY A 100 -8.11 3.63 11.20
N PHE A 101 -9.42 3.80 11.29
CA PHE A 101 -10.32 3.50 10.17
C PHE A 101 -11.48 4.49 10.15
N PHE A 102 -12.10 4.63 8.98
CA PHE A 102 -13.32 5.39 8.76
C PHE A 102 -14.37 4.48 8.12
N ARG A 103 -15.65 4.73 8.41
CA ARG A 103 -16.72 4.01 7.73
C ARG A 103 -16.81 4.47 6.28
N SER A 104 -16.94 3.52 5.37
CA SER A 104 -17.30 3.81 3.99
C SER A 104 -18.81 4.03 3.88
N GLU A 105 -19.24 4.72 2.82
CA GLU A 105 -20.63 4.66 2.36
C GLU A 105 -20.93 3.32 1.68
N LEU A 106 -19.89 2.60 1.23
CA LEU A 106 -20.02 1.26 0.68
C LEU A 106 -20.30 0.24 1.79
N PRO A 107 -21.27 -0.68 1.59
CA PRO A 107 -21.60 -1.68 2.59
C PRO A 107 -20.43 -2.65 2.81
N ASN A 108 -20.18 -3.00 4.08
CA ASN A 108 -19.18 -3.99 4.50
C ASN A 108 -17.73 -3.64 4.16
N VAL A 109 -17.40 -2.35 4.00
CA VAL A 109 -16.04 -1.88 3.69
C VAL A 109 -15.65 -0.73 4.62
N LEU A 110 -14.38 -0.72 5.06
CA LEU A 110 -13.79 0.35 5.87
C LEU A 110 -12.61 1.00 5.14
N ALA A 111 -12.47 2.32 5.25
CA ALA A 111 -11.24 3.02 4.89
C ALA A 111 -10.24 2.87 6.04
N VAL A 112 -9.24 2.01 5.88
CA VAL A 112 -8.20 1.74 6.87
C VAL A 112 -6.98 2.59 6.58
N ARG A 113 -6.58 3.40 7.55
CA ARG A 113 -5.33 4.17 7.51
C ARG A 113 -4.22 3.36 8.18
N MET A 114 -3.12 3.18 7.48
CA MET A 114 -1.94 2.51 8.01
C MET A 114 -0.67 3.36 7.89
N HIS A 115 0.27 3.11 8.79
CA HIS A 115 1.63 3.65 8.76
C HIS A 115 2.59 2.51 8.43
N PHE A 116 3.45 2.67 7.44
CA PHE A 116 4.39 1.64 7.04
C PHE A 116 5.53 1.53 8.05
N ILE A 117 5.76 0.31 8.54
CA ILE A 117 6.84 -0.02 9.47
C ILE A 117 7.99 -0.66 8.70
N TYR A 118 7.68 -1.59 7.80
CA TYR A 118 8.68 -2.30 7.01
C TYR A 118 8.38 -2.24 5.52
N GLU A 119 9.44 -2.16 4.72
CA GLU A 119 9.43 -2.37 3.27
C GLU A 119 10.20 -3.64 2.92
N LEU A 120 9.67 -4.43 2.00
CA LEU A 120 10.35 -5.63 1.51
C LEU A 120 11.57 -5.25 0.65
N ASN A 121 12.73 -5.79 1.05
CA ASN A 121 13.98 -5.75 0.31
C ASN A 121 14.18 -7.06 -0.45
N TRP A 122 14.01 -6.96 -1.76
CA TRP A 122 14.11 -8.08 -2.69
C TRP A 122 15.54 -8.42 -3.15
N GLU A 123 16.54 -7.58 -2.87
CA GLU A 123 17.90 -7.75 -3.39
C GLU A 123 18.76 -8.68 -2.52
N LYS A 124 18.36 -8.92 -1.27
CA LYS A 124 19.21 -9.59 -0.27
C LYS A 124 19.30 -11.11 -0.40
N ASP A 125 18.18 -11.81 -0.53
CA ASP A 125 18.14 -13.27 -0.55
C ASP A 125 17.05 -13.78 -1.50
N PRO A 126 17.36 -14.69 -2.46
CA PRO A 126 16.41 -15.20 -3.44
C PRO A 126 15.35 -16.17 -2.86
N SER A 127 15.53 -16.65 -1.63
CA SER A 127 14.66 -17.63 -0.96
C SER A 127 13.96 -17.06 0.27
N ARG A 128 14.68 -16.28 1.09
CA ARG A 128 14.17 -15.66 2.31
C ARG A 128 13.84 -14.19 2.07
N LEU A 129 12.77 -13.72 2.69
CA LEU A 129 12.36 -12.33 2.63
C LEU A 129 13.19 -11.52 3.63
N SER A 130 13.62 -10.34 3.22
CA SER A 130 14.30 -9.38 4.10
C SER A 130 13.50 -8.10 4.18
N TRP A 131 13.21 -7.65 5.39
CA TRP A 131 12.40 -6.48 5.65
C TRP A 131 13.28 -5.33 6.14
N THR A 132 13.16 -4.16 5.54
CA THR A 132 13.86 -2.94 5.94
C THR A 132 12.93 -2.08 6.77
N GLU A 133 13.35 -1.65 7.95
CA GLU A 133 12.56 -0.73 8.78
C GLU A 133 12.56 0.68 8.14
N ILE A 134 11.36 1.20 7.92
CA ILE A 134 11.12 2.53 7.30
C ILE A 134 10.24 3.43 8.16
N SER A 135 9.94 3.02 9.40
CA SER A 135 8.99 3.68 10.32
C SER A 135 9.27 5.18 10.53
N GLY A 136 10.54 5.59 10.54
CA GLY A 136 10.97 6.97 10.79
C GLY A 136 11.18 7.83 9.54
N CYS A 137 11.38 7.24 8.36
CA CYS A 137 11.78 7.98 7.16
C CYS A 137 10.93 7.69 5.92
N GLY A 138 10.02 6.72 5.96
CA GLY A 138 9.25 6.27 4.80
C GLY A 138 10.10 5.61 3.72
N SER A 139 9.45 5.02 2.73
CA SER A 139 10.11 4.38 1.59
C SER A 139 10.65 5.40 0.60
N SER A 140 11.98 5.42 0.42
CA SER A 140 12.62 6.26 -0.60
C SER A 140 12.21 5.85 -2.01
N ARG A 141 12.08 4.55 -2.27
CA ARG A 141 11.68 4.02 -3.59
C ARG A 141 10.25 4.44 -3.93
N LEU A 142 9.33 4.31 -2.97
CA LEU A 142 7.95 4.76 -3.16
C LEU A 142 7.88 6.28 -3.32
N ARG A 143 8.68 7.05 -2.56
CA ARG A 143 8.72 8.51 -2.70
C ARG A 143 9.12 8.94 -4.11
N GLU A 144 10.16 8.33 -4.67
CA GLU A 144 10.62 8.61 -6.02
C GLU A 144 9.55 8.28 -7.07
N TYR A 145 8.91 7.12 -6.92
CA TYR A 145 7.81 6.71 -7.77
C TYR A 145 6.61 7.67 -7.70
N LEU A 146 6.18 8.05 -6.49
CA LEU A 146 5.10 9.01 -6.27
C LEU A 146 5.44 10.41 -6.80
N GLY A 147 6.72 10.80 -6.77
CA GLY A 147 7.20 12.08 -7.29
C GLY A 147 6.92 12.29 -8.78
N GLN A 148 6.71 11.21 -9.54
CA GLN A 148 6.35 11.29 -10.97
C GLN A 148 4.91 11.77 -11.19
N TYR A 149 4.06 11.66 -10.17
CA TYR A 149 2.66 12.07 -10.19
C TYR A 149 2.44 13.36 -9.37
N ASP A 150 3.53 14.05 -9.01
CA ASP A 150 3.50 15.31 -8.26
C ASP A 150 2.94 16.50 -9.08
N HIS A 151 2.55 16.27 -10.34
CA HIS A 151 2.13 17.30 -11.30
C HIS A 151 0.64 17.68 -11.32
N ASP A 152 -0.25 17.00 -10.60
CA ASP A 152 -1.70 17.28 -10.66
C ASP A 152 -2.21 18.23 -9.56
N ALA A 153 -1.37 19.15 -9.07
CA ALA A 153 -1.80 20.20 -8.12
C ALA A 153 -1.68 21.64 -8.68
N SER A 154 -1.46 21.79 -9.98
CA SER A 154 -1.54 23.11 -10.64
C SER A 154 -2.06 22.95 -12.06
N GLU A 155 -3.38 23.00 -12.20
CA GLU A 155 -4.12 23.81 -13.18
C GLU A 155 -5.61 23.46 -13.04
N ASP A 156 -6.19 23.85 -11.90
CA ASP A 156 -7.56 24.35 -11.94
C ASP A 156 -7.50 25.60 -12.82
N MET A 157 -7.59 25.38 -14.14
CA MET A 157 -7.94 26.41 -15.10
C MET A 157 -9.27 26.98 -14.61
N TRP A 158 -9.17 28.12 -13.94
CA TRP A 158 -10.24 29.08 -13.84
C TRP A 158 -10.80 29.26 -15.24
N PHE A 159 -11.94 28.63 -15.52
CA PHE A 159 -12.81 29.10 -16.57
C PHE A 159 -13.39 30.41 -16.08
N ASP A 160 -12.72 31.52 -16.41
CA ASP A 160 -13.35 32.83 -16.46
C ASP A 160 -14.49 32.73 -17.50
N ILE A 161 -15.73 32.70 -17.01
CA ILE A 161 -16.95 33.08 -17.76
C ILE A 161 -17.60 34.24 -17.02
#